data_AF-A0A6V7IUZ2-F1
#
_entry.id   AF-A0A6V7IUZ2-F1
#
_cell.length_a   1.000
_cell.length_b   1.000
_cell.length_c   1.000
_cell.angle_alpha   90.00
_cell.angle_beta   90.00
_cell.angle_gamma   90.00
#
_symmetry.space_group_name_H-M   'P 1'
#
loop_
_entity.id
_entity.type
_entity.pdbx_description
1 polymer ?
#
loop_
_entity_poly.entity_id
_entity_poly.type
_entity_poly.pdbx_seq_one_letter_code
_entity_poly.pdbx_strand_id
1 'polypeptide(L)'
;LQYQLDRSFYGQHIAAKTVINALSAHIAVKDPPKALTMSFHGLAGSGKNYLASMIVNEYYRKGRESLYYTFFNGRSEFPLDSETGHYK
;
A
#
# COMPACT_ATOMS: atom_id res chain seq x y z
N LEU A 1 6.82 -9.14 6.75
CA LEU A 1 5.79 -8.11 7.03
C LEU A 1 5.29 -8.08 8.48
N GLN A 2 4.68 -9.14 9.03
CA GLN A 2 4.14 -9.15 10.42
C GLN A 2 5.15 -8.61 11.44
N TYR A 3 6.37 -9.15 11.44
CA TYR A 3 7.45 -8.70 12.31
C TYR A 3 7.75 -7.19 12.21
N GLN A 4 7.76 -6.62 10.99
CA GLN A 4 8.00 -5.19 10.82
C GLN A 4 6.85 -4.36 11.38
N LEU A 5 5.60 -4.79 11.15
CA LEU A 5 4.42 -4.09 11.67
C LEU A 5 4.42 -4.09 13.19
N ASP A 6 4.72 -5.21 13.83
CA ASP A 6 4.77 -5.31 15.30
C ASP A 6 5.90 -4.45 15.88
N ARG A 7 7.05 -4.39 15.20
CA ARG A 7 8.22 -3.64 15.68
C ARG A 7 8.14 -2.14 15.43
N SER A 8 7.39 -1.69 14.43
CA SER A 8 7.50 -0.30 13.96
C SER A 8 6.20 0.40 13.58
N PHE A 9 5.05 -0.29 13.56
CA PHE A 9 3.75 0.28 13.21
C PHE A 9 2.82 0.42 14.42
N TYR A 10 3.16 1.36 15.29
CA TYR A 10 2.53 1.54 16.60
C TYR A 10 1.11 2.13 16.52
N GLY A 11 0.26 1.72 17.47
CA GLY A 11 -1.09 2.30 17.64
C GLY A 11 -2.10 1.94 16.54
N GLN A 12 -1.71 1.13 15.55
CA GLN A 12 -2.50 0.81 14.37
C GLN A 12 -2.80 -0.69 14.23
N HIS A 13 -3.09 -1.36 15.36
CA HIS A 13 -3.28 -2.81 15.44
C HIS A 13 -4.41 -3.34 14.53
N ILE A 14 -5.51 -2.58 14.38
CA ILE A 14 -6.61 -2.95 13.47
C ILE A 14 -6.12 -2.96 12.01
N ALA A 15 -5.40 -1.91 11.60
CA ALA A 15 -4.86 -1.81 10.24
C ALA A 15 -3.81 -2.90 9.99
N ALA A 16 -2.89 -3.14 10.93
CA ALA A 16 -1.88 -4.20 10.83
C ALA A 16 -2.52 -5.58 10.61
N LYS A 17 -3.48 -5.97 11.47
CA LYS A 17 -4.18 -7.25 11.37
C LYS A 17 -4.97 -7.37 10.06
N THR A 18 -5.67 -6.32 9.66
CA THR A 18 -6.47 -6.31 8.43
C THR A 18 -5.61 -6.50 7.19
N VAL A 19 -4.49 -5.77 7.10
CA VAL A 19 -3.55 -5.88 5.97
C VAL A 19 -2.92 -7.27 5.90
N ILE A 20 -2.47 -7.82 7.02
CA ILE A 20 -1.85 -9.14 7.05
C ILE A 20 -2.84 -10.22 6.59
N ASN A 21 -4.07 -10.18 7.08
CA ASN A 21 -5.11 -11.13 6.69
C ASN A 21 -5.45 -11.01 5.20
N ALA A 22 -5.65 -9.78 4.70
CA ALA A 22 -6.02 -9.55 3.31
C ALA A 22 -4.92 -9.99 2.33
N LEU A 23 -3.66 -9.64 2.62
CA LEU A 23 -2.52 -10.08 1.80
C LEU A 23 -2.34 -11.59 1.83
N SER A 24 -2.39 -12.21 3.01
CA SER A 24 -2.22 -13.66 3.14
C SER A 24 -3.30 -14.42 2.38
N ALA A 25 -4.56 -13.99 2.50
CA ALA A 25 -5.67 -14.59 1.77
C ALA A 25 -5.54 -14.42 0.25
N HIS A 26 -5.10 -13.24 -0.22
CA HIS A 26 -4.96 -12.98 -1.66
C HIS A 26 -3.84 -13.79 -2.30
N ILE A 27 -2.69 -13.90 -1.63
CA ILE A 27 -1.50 -14.61 -2.15
C ILE A 27 -1.69 -16.14 -2.09
N ALA A 28 -2.47 -16.64 -1.13
CA ALA A 28 -2.74 -18.07 -1.01
C ALA A 28 -3.58 -18.63 -2.19
N VAL A 29 -4.29 -17.77 -2.92
CA VAL A 29 -5.12 -18.16 -4.07
C VAL A 29 -4.30 -17.99 -5.35
N LYS A 30 -4.07 -19.10 -6.06
CA LYS A 30 -3.52 -19.04 -7.42
C LYS A 30 -4.56 -18.43 -8.36
N ASP A 31 -4.16 -17.43 -9.14
CA ASP A 31 -5.00 -16.71 -10.12
C ASP A 31 -6.31 -16.14 -9.52
N PRO A 32 -6.21 -15.20 -8.57
CA PRO A 32 -7.39 -14.64 -7.90
C PRO A 32 -8.29 -13.92 -8.91
N PRO A 33 -9.63 -14.06 -8.82
CA PRO A 33 -10.57 -13.53 -9.81
C PRO A 33 -10.64 -11.99 -9.85
N LYS A 34 -10.06 -11.32 -8.86
CA LYS A 34 -9.98 -9.86 -8.77
C LYS A 34 -8.71 -9.44 -8.05
N ALA A 35 -8.12 -8.32 -8.49
CA ALA A 35 -7.00 -7.69 -7.80
C ALA A 35 -7.38 -7.24 -6.38
N LEU A 36 -6.44 -7.40 -5.44
CA LEU A 36 -6.60 -6.87 -4.08
C LEU A 36 -6.52 -5.33 -4.12
N THR A 37 -7.56 -4.67 -3.61
CA THR A 37 -7.60 -3.21 -3.44
C THR A 37 -7.72 -2.88 -1.96
N MET A 38 -6.92 -1.93 -1.48
CA MET A 38 -6.93 -1.46 -0.10
C MET A 38 -7.05 0.07 -0.09
N SER A 39 -7.94 0.60 0.75
CA SER A 39 -8.06 2.04 0.99
C SER A 39 -7.73 2.36 2.44
N PHE A 40 -6.75 3.23 2.66
CA PHE A 40 -6.33 3.64 4.00
C PHE A 40 -6.84 5.04 4.29
N HIS A 41 -7.72 5.17 5.28
CA HIS A 41 -8.27 6.44 5.74
C HIS A 41 -7.80 6.78 7.16
N GLY A 42 -7.73 8.07 7.47
CA GLY A 42 -7.33 8.57 8.79
C GLY A 42 -6.61 9.92 8.71
N LEU A 43 -6.22 10.46 9.87
CA LEU A 43 -5.54 11.76 9.97
C LEU A 43 -4.16 11.79 9.30
N ALA A 44 -3.69 12.97 8.91
CA ALA A 44 -2.31 13.15 8.48
C ALA A 44 -1.35 12.67 9.58
N GLY A 45 -0.24 12.04 9.19
CA GLY A 45 0.74 11.49 10.15
C GLY A 45 0.35 10.14 10.79
N SER A 46 -0.85 9.60 10.54
CA SER A 46 -1.28 8.30 11.12
C SER A 46 -0.60 7.05 10.55
N GLY A 47 0.40 7.21 9.68
CA GLY A 47 1.19 6.11 9.13
C GLY A 47 0.62 5.43 7.87
N LYS A 48 -0.37 6.00 7.17
CA LYS A 48 -0.94 5.42 5.93
C LYS A 48 0.11 5.12 4.85
N ASN A 49 0.93 6.12 4.49
CA ASN A 49 2.00 5.94 3.50
C ASN A 49 3.12 5.03 4.03
N TYR A 50 3.34 5.05 5.34
CA TYR A 50 4.35 4.22 5.99
C TYR A 50 3.98 2.73 5.89
N LEU A 51 2.72 2.38 6.19
CA LEU A 51 2.17 1.04 6.03
C LEU A 51 2.29 0.54 4.58
N ALA A 52 1.88 1.35 3.60
CA ALA A 52 2.03 1.01 2.18
C ALA A 52 3.50 0.72 1.80
N SER A 53 4.42 1.50 2.36
CA SER A 53 5.86 1.34 2.11
C SER A 53 6.44 0.09 2.77
N MET A 54 5.99 -0.27 3.97
CA MET A 54 6.39 -1.53 4.61
C MET A 54 5.96 -2.73 3.77
N ILE A 55 4.73 -2.71 3.23
CA ILE A 55 4.24 -3.78 2.35
C ILE A 55 5.18 -3.91 1.15
N VAL A 56 5.48 -2.81 0.46
CA VAL A 56 6.33 -2.81 -0.73
C VAL A 56 7.74 -3.31 -0.42
N ASN A 57 8.35 -2.81 0.66
CA ASN A 57 9.71 -3.18 1.04
C ASN A 57 9.84 -4.65 1.47
N GLU A 58 8.78 -5.23 2.00
CA GLU A 58 8.78 -6.64 2.44
C GLU A 58 8.43 -7.62 1.31
N TYR A 59 7.65 -7.18 0.32
CA TYR A 59 7.19 -8.05 -0.78
C TYR A 59 8.05 -7.98 -2.04
N TYR A 60 8.76 -6.86 -2.26
CA TYR A 60 9.64 -6.70 -3.41
C TYR A 60 11.09 -6.64 -2.97
N ARG A 61 11.94 -7.47 -3.60
CA ARG A 61 13.39 -7.53 -3.28
C ARG A 61 14.09 -6.17 -3.41
N LYS A 62 13.65 -5.34 -4.34
CA LYS A 62 14.17 -3.98 -4.55
C LYS A 62 13.33 -2.89 -3.84
N GLY A 63 12.35 -3.29 -3.03
CA GLY A 63 11.40 -2.39 -2.39
C GLY A 63 10.78 -1.42 -3.40
N ARG A 64 10.85 -0.12 -3.09
CA ARG A 64 10.30 0.95 -3.95
C ARG A 64 11.03 1.13 -5.29
N GLU A 65 12.21 0.55 -5.48
CA GLU A 65 12.94 0.57 -6.76
C GLU A 65 12.60 -0.65 -7.64
N SER A 66 11.62 -1.45 -7.23
CA SER A 66 11.12 -2.57 -8.02
C SER A 66 10.44 -2.08 -9.29
N LEU A 67 10.74 -2.69 -10.44
CA LEU A 67 10.02 -2.45 -11.70
C LEU A 67 8.53 -2.86 -11.62
N TYR A 68 8.17 -3.65 -10.61
CA TYR A 68 6.80 -4.10 -10.34
C TYR A 68 6.07 -3.21 -9.32
N TYR A 69 6.69 -2.10 -8.91
CA TYR A 69 6.09 -1.12 -8.01
C TYR A 69 6.05 0.25 -8.69
N THR A 70 4.91 0.92 -8.58
CA THR A 70 4.74 2.29 -9.03
C THR A 70 4.08 3.07 -7.90
N PHE A 71 4.64 4.23 -7.59
CA PHE A 71 4.09 5.16 -6.61
C PHE A 71 3.63 6.40 -7.35
N PHE A 72 2.39 6.81 -7.10
CA PHE A 72 1.89 8.08 -7.60
C PHE A 72 1.67 9.08 -6.46
N ASN A 73 2.22 10.28 -6.62
CA ASN A 73 1.93 11.44 -5.78
C ASN A 73 1.03 12.41 -6.57
N GLY A 74 -0.25 12.41 -6.21
CA GLY A 74 -1.26 13.19 -6.92
C GLY A 74 -0.97 14.68 -7.01
N ARG A 75 -0.28 15.29 -6.02
CA ARG A 75 0.04 16.72 -6.10
C ARG A 75 1.11 17.05 -7.13
N SER A 76 2.04 16.13 -7.38
CA SER A 76 3.13 16.34 -8.33
C SER A 76 2.79 15.83 -9.73
N GLU A 77 2.10 14.71 -9.82
CA GLU A 77 1.84 14.04 -11.10
C GLU A 77 0.48 14.40 -11.69
N PHE A 78 -0.48 14.79 -10.85
CA PHE A 78 -1.84 15.16 -11.26
C PHE A 78 -2.26 16.51 -10.66
N PRO A 79 -1.51 17.61 -10.90
CA PRO A 79 -1.69 18.89 -10.21
C PRO A 79 -2.97 19.64 -10.60
N LEU A 80 -3.51 19.41 -11.79
CA LEU A 80 -4.61 20.19 -12.36
C LEU A 80 -5.85 19.33 -12.60
N ASP A 81 -6.97 19.69 -11.98
CA ASP A 81 -8.24 18.99 -12.15
C ASP A 81 -8.80 19.07 -13.59
N SER A 82 -8.49 20.16 -14.30
CA SER A 82 -8.87 20.33 -15.71
C SER A 82 -8.23 19.32 -16.66
N GLU A 83 -7.10 18.74 -16.28
CA GLU A 83 -6.28 17.88 -17.14
C GLU A 83 -6.57 16.38 -16.94
N THR A 84 -7.65 16.03 -16.23
CA THR A 84 -8.03 14.63 -15.96
C THR A 84 -8.16 13.77 -17.22
N GLY A 85 -8.47 14.34 -18.38
CA GLY A 85 -8.49 13.63 -19.66
C GLY A 85 -7.12 13.14 -20.14
N HIS A 86 -6.04 13.84 -19.78
CA HIS A 86 -4.66 13.50 -20.14
C HIS A 86 -3.99 12.54 -19.15
N TYR A 87 -4.53 12.43 -17.94
CA TYR A 87 -4.01 11.55 -16.88
C TYR A 87 -4.58 10.12 -16.90
N LYS A 88 -5.59 9.87 -17.74
CA LYS A 88 -6.29 8.59 -17.86
C LYS A 88 -5.48 7.54 -18.60
#